data_AF-A0A9D4M319-F1
#
_entry.id   AF-A0A9D4M319-F1
#
_cell.length_a   1.000
_cell.length_b   1.000
_cell.length_c   1.000
_cell.angle_alpha   90.00
_cell.angle_beta   90.00
_cell.angle_gamma   90.00
#
_symmetry.space_group_name_H-M   'P 1'
#
loop_
_entity.id
_entity.type
_entity.pdbx_description
1 polymer ?
#
loop_
_entity_poly.entity_id
_entity_poly.type
_entity_poly.pdbx_seq_one_letter_code
_entity_poly.pdbx_strand_id
1 'polypeptide(L)'
;MNIHKLYKASCQEAGVRFVEKSSFQSIWNACIPHIKVASPRDDVCATCEKLRKKNIDSVSEEDKLASTEEMRSHIVLAQKERDLYNSLIKKAKETSHLCPAERSNHFTFDFAQSVGIPHHARHYSSHP
;
A
#
# COMPACT_ATOMS: atom_id res chain seq x y z
N MET A 1 -1.73 -12.85 -6.26
CA MET A 1 -2.86 -11.98 -6.67
C MET A 1 -4.12 -12.82 -6.68
N ASN A 2 -4.92 -12.72 -5.61
CA ASN A 2 -6.09 -13.56 -5.36
C ASN A 2 -7.20 -13.37 -6.41
N ILE A 3 -7.30 -12.17 -6.98
CA ILE A 3 -8.33 -11.77 -7.95
C ILE A 3 -8.30 -12.60 -9.25
N HIS A 4 -7.13 -12.92 -9.81
CA HIS A 4 -7.07 -13.74 -11.03
C HIS A 4 -7.61 -15.16 -10.81
N LYS A 5 -7.42 -15.72 -9.60
CA LYS A 5 -7.99 -17.03 -9.24
C LYS A 5 -9.51 -16.98 -9.19
N LEU A 6 -10.07 -15.94 -8.58
CA LEU A 6 -11.52 -15.72 -8.52
C LEU A 6 -12.10 -15.53 -9.93
N TYR A 7 -11.47 -14.69 -10.76
CA TYR A 7 -11.85 -14.52 -12.17
C TYR A 7 -11.87 -15.85 -12.93
N LYS A 8 -10.82 -16.67 -12.77
CA LYS A 8 -10.73 -17.97 -13.45
C LYS A 8 -11.83 -18.93 -12.99
N ALA A 9 -12.11 -18.99 -11.69
CA ALA A 9 -13.18 -19.80 -11.14
C ALA A 9 -14.56 -19.40 -11.70
N SER A 10 -14.88 -18.10 -11.71
CA SER A 10 -16.15 -17.60 -12.26
C SER A 10 -16.29 -17.87 -13.76
N CYS A 11 -15.18 -17.79 -14.52
CA CYS A 11 -15.22 -18.14 -15.94
C CYS A 11 -15.48 -19.63 -16.17
N GLN A 12 -14.87 -20.49 -15.35
CA GLN A 12 -15.08 -21.93 -15.41
C GLN A 12 -16.53 -22.30 -15.05
N GLU A 13 -17.10 -21.67 -14.04
CA GLU A 13 -18.50 -21.86 -13.64
C GLU A 13 -19.49 -21.41 -14.73
N ALA A 14 -19.20 -20.29 -15.39
CA ALA A 14 -20.01 -19.77 -16.51
C ALA A 14 -19.74 -20.48 -17.85
N GLY A 15 -18.81 -21.43 -17.91
CA GLY A 15 -18.45 -22.13 -19.15
C GLY A 15 -17.79 -21.23 -20.21
N VAL A 16 -17.24 -20.08 -19.82
CA VAL A 16 -16.61 -19.12 -20.74
C VAL A 16 -15.09 -19.29 -20.74
N ARG A 17 -14.48 -19.02 -21.90
CA ARG A 17 -13.02 -19.07 -22.05
C ARG A 17 -12.37 -17.97 -21.20
N PHE A 18 -11.47 -18.37 -20.31
CA PHE A 18 -10.65 -17.44 -19.53
C PHE A 18 -9.31 -17.16 -20.21
N VAL A 19 -8.69 -16.04 -19.84
CA VAL A 19 -7.31 -15.72 -20.22
C VAL A 19 -6.34 -16.04 -19.09
N GLU A 20 -5.10 -16.37 -19.48
CA GLU A 20 -4.02 -16.60 -18.53
C GLU A 20 -3.52 -15.29 -17.90
N LYS A 21 -2.78 -15.42 -16.80
CA LYS A 21 -2.49 -14.33 -15.87
C LYS A 21 -1.89 -13.07 -16.52
N SER A 22 -0.96 -13.21 -17.46
CA SER A 22 -0.30 -12.07 -18.11
C SER A 22 -1.30 -11.25 -18.95
N SER A 23 -2.11 -11.92 -19.75
CA SER A 23 -3.16 -11.29 -20.56
C SER A 23 -4.24 -10.68 -19.67
N PHE A 24 -4.62 -11.36 -18.58
CA PHE A 24 -5.54 -10.80 -17.59
C PHE A 24 -5.00 -9.49 -17.00
N GLN A 25 -3.73 -9.45 -16.59
CA GLN A 25 -3.11 -8.25 -16.02
C GLN A 25 -3.05 -7.10 -17.02
N SER A 26 -2.73 -7.39 -18.28
CA SER A 26 -2.72 -6.38 -19.34
C SER A 26 -4.11 -5.76 -19.55
N ILE A 27 -5.15 -6.60 -19.66
CA ILE A 27 -6.54 -6.15 -19.81
C ILE A 27 -7.01 -5.38 -18.57
N TRP A 28 -6.74 -5.91 -17.37
CA TRP A 28 -7.10 -5.28 -16.11
C TRP A 28 -6.51 -3.87 -16.00
N ASN A 29 -5.22 -3.71 -16.28
CA ASN A 29 -4.56 -2.41 -16.22
C ASN A 29 -5.08 -1.43 -17.29
N ALA A 30 -5.52 -1.94 -18.46
CA ALA A 30 -6.11 -1.11 -19.51
C ALA A 30 -7.53 -0.64 -19.15
N CYS A 31 -8.35 -1.51 -18.55
CA CYS A 31 -9.74 -1.20 -18.20
C CYS A 31 -9.86 -0.29 -16.98
N ILE A 32 -8.97 -0.44 -15.99
CA ILE A 32 -9.02 0.31 -14.73
C ILE A 32 -7.64 0.92 -14.40
N PRO A 33 -7.16 1.87 -15.20
CA PRO A 33 -5.81 2.46 -15.04
C PRO A 33 -5.62 3.21 -13.70
N HIS A 34 -6.73 3.54 -13.03
CA HIS A 34 -6.75 4.19 -11.73
C HIS A 34 -6.73 3.22 -10.55
N ILE A 35 -7.00 1.92 -10.77
CA ILE A 35 -6.94 0.90 -9.73
C ILE A 35 -5.57 0.23 -9.81
N LYS A 36 -4.64 0.71 -9.00
CA LYS A 36 -3.30 0.14 -8.89
C LYS A 36 -3.22 -0.75 -7.66
N VAL A 37 -2.58 -1.90 -7.82
CA VAL A 37 -2.17 -2.71 -6.66
C VAL A 37 -0.99 -1.98 -6.03
N ALA A 38 -1.11 -1.57 -4.77
CA ALA A 38 -0.02 -0.96 -4.03
C ALA A 38 1.22 -1.85 -4.10
N SER A 39 2.31 -1.31 -4.63
CA SER A 39 3.61 -1.95 -4.54
C SER A 39 4.24 -1.62 -3.17
N PRO A 40 5.26 -2.38 -2.71
CA PRO A 40 6.00 -2.02 -1.49
C PRO A 40 6.64 -0.62 -1.55
N ARG A 41 6.77 -0.03 -2.75
CA ARG A 41 7.20 1.35 -2.92
C ARG A 41 6.09 2.37 -2.67
N ASP A 42 4.84 1.98 -2.89
CA ASP A 42 3.65 2.82 -2.70
C ASP A 42 3.11 2.71 -1.27
N ASP A 43 3.49 1.66 -0.54
CA ASP A 43 3.19 1.45 0.88
C ASP A 43 4.26 2.10 1.79
N VAL A 44 4.47 3.40 1.61
CA VAL A 44 5.43 4.18 2.39
C VAL A 44 4.70 5.33 3.07
N CYS A 45 5.06 5.63 4.32
CA CYS A 45 4.44 6.74 5.02
C CYS A 45 4.83 8.09 4.38
N ALA A 46 4.02 9.12 4.60
CA ALA A 46 4.27 10.47 4.08
C ALA A 46 5.67 11.01 4.45
N THR A 47 6.19 10.64 5.64
CA THR A 47 7.56 10.99 6.07
C THR A 47 8.63 10.33 5.20
N CYS A 48 8.47 9.03 4.88
CA CYS A 48 9.36 8.31 3.97
C CYS A 48 9.35 8.96 2.57
N GLU A 49 8.18 9.33 2.04
CA GLU A 49 8.09 10.00 0.74
C GLU A 49 8.81 11.35 0.75
N LYS A 50 8.57 12.17 1.77
CA LYS A 50 9.20 13.48 1.94
C LYS A 50 10.73 13.37 2.04
N LEU A 51 11.24 12.44 2.85
CA LEU A 51 12.69 12.27 3.05
C LEU A 51 13.37 11.67 1.81
N ARG A 52 12.72 10.74 1.10
CA ARG A 52 13.22 10.25 -0.20
C ARG A 52 13.34 11.38 -1.22
N LYS A 53 12.31 12.24 -1.32
CA LYS A 53 12.36 13.41 -2.19
C LYS A 53 13.49 14.35 -1.79
N LYS A 54 13.61 14.67 -0.50
CA LYS A 54 14.71 15.51 0.02
C LYS A 54 16.09 14.94 -0.31
N ASN A 55 16.26 13.62 -0.26
CA ASN A 55 17.52 12.97 -0.60
C ASN A 55 17.83 13.07 -2.10
N ILE A 56 16.82 12.94 -2.97
CA ILE A 56 16.96 13.13 -4.43
C ILE A 56 17.29 14.59 -4.77
N ASP A 57 16.65 15.54 -4.11
CA ASP A 57 16.80 16.98 -4.37
C ASP A 57 18.08 17.59 -3.77
N SER A 58 18.83 16.82 -2.96
CA SER A 58 20.04 17.30 -2.28
C SER A 58 21.24 17.41 -3.24
N VAL A 59 21.86 18.59 -3.29
CA VAL A 59 22.91 18.91 -4.27
C VAL A 59 24.31 18.93 -3.65
N SER A 60 24.48 19.60 -2.51
CA SER A 60 25.75 19.67 -1.79
C SER A 60 26.03 18.37 -1.01
N GLU A 61 27.31 18.11 -0.68
CA GLU A 61 27.68 16.95 0.12
C GLU A 61 27.15 17.07 1.56
N GLU A 62 27.11 18.29 2.10
CA GLU A 62 26.53 18.59 3.40
C GLU A 62 25.02 18.30 3.43
N ASP A 63 24.28 18.69 2.39
CA ASP A 63 22.84 18.42 2.27
C ASP A 63 22.55 16.93 2.10
N LYS A 64 23.39 16.22 1.33
CA LYS A 64 23.29 14.76 1.17
C LYS A 64 23.51 14.04 2.49
N LEU A 65 24.54 14.45 3.24
CA LEU A 65 24.83 13.86 4.54
C LEU A 65 23.68 14.10 5.53
N ALA A 66 23.18 15.34 5.62
CA ALA A 66 22.07 15.69 6.50
C ALA A 66 20.78 14.95 6.13
N SER A 67 20.41 14.91 4.84
CA SER A 67 19.20 14.22 4.37
C SER A 67 19.28 12.71 4.58
N THR A 68 20.46 12.12 4.40
CA THR A 68 20.70 10.69 4.64
C THR A 68 20.58 10.36 6.13
N GLU A 69 21.12 11.19 7.00
CA GLU A 69 21.05 10.99 8.46
C GLU A 69 19.62 11.12 8.99
N GLU A 70 18.84 12.05 8.45
CA GLU A 70 17.40 12.18 8.76
C GLU A 70 16.62 10.93 8.32
N MET A 71 16.85 10.44 7.09
CA MET A 71 16.22 9.21 6.60
C MET A 71 16.59 8.00 7.46
N ARG A 72 17.88 7.86 7.80
CA ARG A 72 18.37 6.80 8.68
C ARG A 72 17.69 6.84 10.04
N SER A 73 17.60 8.02 10.65
CA SER A 73 16.97 8.22 11.95
C SER A 73 15.48 7.83 11.93
N HIS A 74 14.76 8.21 10.87
CA HIS A 74 13.37 7.82 10.69
C HIS A 74 13.20 6.29 10.58
N ILE A 75 14.03 5.63 9.77
CA ILE A 75 13.99 4.16 9.61
C ILE A 75 14.25 3.46 10.95
N VAL A 76 15.24 3.92 11.73
CA VAL A 76 15.56 3.34 13.04
C VAL A 76 14.39 3.46 14.01
N LEU A 77 13.70 4.61 14.01
CA LEU A 77 12.52 4.81 14.86
C LEU A 77 11.38 3.87 14.46
N ALA A 78 11.06 3.81 13.16
CA ALA A 78 10.02 2.94 12.64
C ALA A 78 10.30 1.45 12.95
N GLN A 79 11.56 1.03 12.89
CA GLN A 79 11.96 -0.32 13.26
C GLN A 79 11.70 -0.60 14.74
N LYS A 80 12.08 0.34 15.64
CA LYS A 80 11.82 0.20 17.08
C LYS A 80 10.33 0.09 17.39
N GLU A 81 9.50 0.89 16.75
CA GLU A 81 8.04 0.83 16.90
C GLU A 81 7.48 -0.51 16.43
N ARG A 82 7.98 -1.02 15.29
CA ARG A 82 7.57 -2.33 14.77
C ARG A 82 8.00 -3.48 15.66
N ASP A 83 9.20 -3.43 16.23
CA ASP A 83 9.70 -4.43 17.17
C ASP A 83 8.85 -4.45 18.45
N LEU A 84 8.52 -3.26 18.99
CA LEU A 84 7.61 -3.11 20.13
C LEU A 84 6.24 -3.71 19.80
N TYR A 85 5.63 -3.34 18.67
CA TYR A 85 4.35 -3.89 18.23
C TYR A 85 4.38 -5.41 18.14
N ASN A 86 5.41 -5.98 17.49
CA ASN A 86 5.55 -7.43 17.36
C ASN A 86 5.68 -8.12 18.73
N SER A 87 6.40 -7.50 19.68
CA SER A 87 6.53 -8.01 21.04
C SER A 87 5.18 -8.04 21.78
N LEU A 88 4.36 -7.00 21.60
CA LEU A 88 3.02 -6.91 22.18
C LEU A 88 2.07 -7.94 21.56
N ILE A 89 2.11 -8.12 20.24
CA ILE A 89 1.33 -9.14 19.55
C ILE A 89 1.72 -10.55 20.02
N LYS A 90 3.02 -10.82 20.19
CA LYS A 90 3.48 -12.11 20.73
C LYS A 90 2.91 -12.35 22.13
N LYS A 91 3.04 -11.36 23.02
CA LYS A 91 2.51 -11.43 24.39
C LYS A 91 0.99 -11.60 24.40
N ALA A 92 0.26 -10.88 23.56
CA ALA A 92 -1.19 -10.97 23.45
C ALA A 92 -1.63 -12.37 22.97
N LYS A 93 -0.91 -12.98 22.02
CA LYS A 93 -1.19 -14.36 21.59
C LYS A 93 -0.95 -15.37 22.71
N GLU A 94 0.10 -15.15 23.51
CA GLU A 94 0.40 -15.98 24.69
C GLU A 94 -0.66 -15.82 25.79
N THR A 95 -1.34 -14.68 25.92
CA THR A 95 -2.40 -14.49 26.93
C THR A 95 -3.82 -14.70 26.39
N SER A 96 -4.00 -14.77 25.07
CA SER A 96 -5.32 -14.83 24.40
C SER A 96 -6.16 -16.05 24.76
N HIS A 97 -5.57 -17.13 25.26
CA HIS A 97 -6.30 -18.34 25.66
C HIS A 97 -6.82 -18.31 27.10
N LEU A 98 -6.39 -17.33 27.90
CA LEU A 98 -6.73 -17.22 29.33
C LEU A 98 -8.11 -16.60 29.57
N CYS A 99 -8.66 -15.85 28.60
CA CYS A 99 -10.01 -15.25 28.69
C CYS A 99 -10.82 -15.50 27.41
N PRO A 100 -11.51 -16.65 27.27
CA PRO A 100 -12.32 -16.96 26.09
C PRO A 100 -13.57 -16.07 25.92
N ALA A 101 -14.06 -15.45 27.01
CA ALA A 101 -15.35 -14.76 27.06
C ALA A 101 -15.33 -13.30 26.56
N GLU A 102 -14.15 -12.68 26.39
CA GLU A 102 -14.01 -11.25 26.04
C GLU A 102 -13.28 -11.04 24.71
N ARG A 103 -13.49 -11.93 23.73
CA ARG A 103 -12.96 -11.72 22.38
C ARG A 103 -13.75 -10.62 21.69
N SER A 104 -13.51 -9.36 22.07
CA SER A 104 -13.89 -8.23 21.24
C SER A 104 -13.06 -8.31 19.95
N ASN A 105 -13.73 -8.51 18.82
CA ASN A 105 -13.06 -8.42 17.54
C ASN A 105 -12.61 -6.96 17.36
N HIS A 106 -11.33 -6.69 17.56
CA HIS A 106 -10.77 -5.37 17.34
C HIS A 106 -10.61 -5.16 15.84
N PHE A 107 -11.61 -4.51 15.24
CA PHE A 107 -11.53 -4.07 13.84
C PHE A 107 -10.76 -2.75 13.79
N THR A 108 -9.54 -2.79 13.26
CA THR A 108 -8.84 -1.56 12.86
C THR A 108 -9.12 -1.30 11.40
N PHE A 109 -9.67 -0.12 11.11
CA PHE A 109 -9.78 0.40 9.76
C PHE A 109 -8.55 1.26 9.49
N ASP A 110 -7.66 0.77 8.65
CA ASP A 110 -6.55 1.58 8.15
C ASP A 110 -7.06 2.46 7.01
N PHE A 111 -7.23 3.75 7.30
CA PHE A 111 -7.63 4.77 6.32
C PHE A 111 -6.42 5.35 5.56
N ALA A 112 -5.29 4.65 5.48
CA ALA A 112 -4.11 5.07 4.71
C ALA A 112 -4.27 4.94 3.18
N GLN A 113 -5.47 5.20 2.64
CA GLN A 113 -5.62 5.41 1.20
C GLN A 113 -5.30 6.87 0.89
N SER A 114 -4.18 7.11 0.21
CA SER A 114 -3.95 8.39 -0.46
C SER A 114 -5.02 8.56 -1.54
N VAL A 115 -6.09 9.29 -1.21
CA VAL A 115 -7.13 9.65 -2.18
C VAL A 115 -6.59 10.79 -3.03
N GLY A 116 -5.89 10.45 -4.10
CA GLY A 116 -5.57 11.39 -5.16
C GLY A 116 -6.84 11.75 -5.93
N ILE A 117 -7.54 12.81 -5.50
CA ILE A 117 -8.68 13.34 -6.26
C ILE A 117 -8.13 13.95 -7.56
N PRO A 118 -8.52 13.45 -8.75
CA PRO A 118 -8.10 14.07 -9.99
C PRO A 118 -8.74 15.46 -10.10
N HIS A 119 -7.93 16.51 -9.90
CA HIS A 119 -8.32 17.90 -10.14
C HIS A 119 -8.16 18.23 -11.64
N HIS A 120 -9.02 17.66 -12.47
CA HIS A 120 -9.24 18.15 -13.83
C HIS A 120 -10.74 18.25 -14.09
N ALA A 121 -11.26 19.48 -14.00
CA ALA A 121 -12.49 19.82 -14.69
C ALA A 121 -12.21 19.67 -16.19
N ARG A 122 -12.75 18.62 -16.82
CA ARG A 122 -12.75 18.51 -18.28
C ARG A 122 -13.55 19.68 -18.83
N HIS A 123 -12.87 20.71 -19.33
CA HIS A 123 -13.48 21.64 -20.27
C HIS A 123 -13.76 20.87 -21.56
N TYR A 124 -14.99 20.38 -21.71
CA TYR A 124 -15.51 20.07 -23.04
C TYR A 124 -15.79 21.40 -23.73
N SER A 125 -14.78 21.96 -24.40
CA SER A 125 -15.02 22.95 -25.44
C SER A 125 -15.38 22.20 -26.71
N SER A 126 -16.67 21.91 -26.88
CA SER A 126 -17.25 21.68 -28.20
C SER A 126 -17.00 22.94 -29.03
N HIS A 127 -16.06 22.87 -29.97
CA HIS A 127 -15.98 23.85 -31.06
C HIS A 127 -16.70 23.28 -32.28
N PRO A 128 -17.49 24.12 -32.98
CA PRO A 128 -18.38 23.74 -34.08
C PRO A 128 -17.64 23.29 -35.35
#